data_AF-A0A8S1NYE4-F1
#
_entry.id   AF-A0A8S1NYE4-F1
#
_cell.length_a   1.000
_cell.length_b   1.000
_cell.length_c   1.000
_cell.angle_alpha   90.00
_cell.angle_beta   90.00
_cell.angle_gamma   90.00
#
_symmetry.space_group_name_H-M   'P 1'
#
loop_
_entity.id
_entity.type
_entity.pdbx_description
1 polymer ?
#
loop_
_entity_poly.entity_id
_entity_poly.type
_entity_poly.pdbx_seq_one_letter_code
_entity_poly.pdbx_strand_id
1 'polypeptide(L)' 'MHSKFQKEILQFYRSVIKWANLKPEPARSTIKQYAQNEYRKNQNIPKKKFDRIEFLFRQGKNKYEIWKDAKIDQIQIK' A
#
# COMPACT_ATOMS: atom_id res chain seq x y z
N MET A 1 6.62 2.09 22.08
CA MET A 1 6.45 0.66 21.73
C MET A 1 5.38 0.57 20.62
N HIS A 2 5.75 0.23 19.38
CA HIS A 2 4.78 0.08 18.28
C HIS A 2 4.12 -1.30 18.34
N SER A 3 2.79 -1.36 18.19
CA SER A 3 2.09 -2.64 18.17
C SER A 3 2.58 -3.50 16.99
N LYS A 4 2.55 -4.84 17.13
CA LYS A 4 2.92 -5.78 16.05
C LYS A 4 2.26 -5.41 14.73
N PHE A 5 0.98 -5.03 14.78
CA PHE A 5 0.20 -4.63 13.61
C PHE A 5 0.69 -3.33 12.94
N GLN A 6 1.11 -2.33 13.72
CA GLN A 6 1.72 -1.12 13.14
C GLN A 6 3.01 -1.44 12.38
N LYS A 7 3.83 -2.37 12.90
CA LYS A 7 5.02 -2.83 12.20
C LYS A 7 4.67 -3.54 10.90
N GLU A 8 3.64 -4.38 10.89
CA GLU A 8 3.16 -5.06 9.68
C GLU A 8 2.67 -4.07 8.61
N ILE A 9 1.94 -3.02 9.01
CA ILE A 9 1.52 -1.94 8.08
C ILE A 9 2.73 -1.25 7.45
N LEU A 10 3.73 -0.88 8.26
CA LEU A 10 4.94 -0.22 7.76
C LEU A 10 5.78 -1.14 6.87
N GLN A 11 5.88 -2.42 7.22
CA GLN A 11 6.57 -3.42 6.39
C GLN A 11 5.87 -3.58 5.04
N PHE A 12 4.54 -3.66 5.03
CA PHE A 12 3.77 -3.73 3.80
C PHE A 12 3.99 -2.49 2.92
N TYR A 13 3.93 -1.28 3.49
CA TYR A 13 4.25 -0.05 2.75
C TYR A 13 5.63 -0.13 2.09
N ARG A 14 6.67 -0.53 2.85
CA ARG A 14 8.03 -0.68 2.32
C ARG A 14 8.12 -1.73 1.22
N SER A 15 7.40 -2.84 1.32
CA SER A 15 7.33 -3.87 0.28
C SER A 15 6.74 -3.33 -1.02
N VAL A 16 5.67 -2.53 -0.95
CA VAL A 16 5.07 -1.87 -2.13
C VAL A 16 6.08 -0.92 -2.78
N ILE A 17 6.81 -0.12 -2.00
CA ILE A 17 7.83 0.79 -2.55
C ILE A 17 9.00 0.01 -3.16
N LYS A 18 9.44 -1.08 -2.54
CA LYS A 18 10.48 -1.95 -3.08
C LYS A 18 10.06 -2.54 -4.42
N TRP A 19 8.82 -3.05 -4.52
CA TRP A 19 8.26 -3.56 -5.76
C TRP A 19 8.14 -2.47 -6.84
N ALA A 20 7.68 -1.26 -6.47
CA ALA A 20 7.61 -0.12 -7.38
C ALA A 20 8.98 0.24 -7.99
N ASN A 21 10.06 0.19 -7.19
CA ASN A 21 11.41 0.47 -7.66
C ASN A 21 11.92 -0.52 -8.71
N LEU A 22 11.38 -1.74 -8.76
CA LEU A 22 11.73 -2.74 -9.78
C LEU A 22 11.09 -2.44 -11.14
N LYS A 23 10.10 -1.54 -11.19
CA LYS A 23 9.40 -1.17 -12.42
C LYS A 23 10.12 -0.02 -13.14
N PRO A 24 10.04 0.05 -14.49
CA PRO A 24 10.49 1.21 -15.25
C PRO A 24 9.58 2.43 -15.00
N GLU A 25 10.04 3.62 -15.38
CA GLU A 25 9.16 4.79 -15.44
C GLU A 25 8.22 4.69 -16.66
N PRO A 26 6.99 5.25 -16.61
CA PRO A 26 6.39 6.05 -15.52
C PRO A 26 5.69 5.21 -14.43
N ALA A 27 5.71 3.88 -14.56
CA ALA A 27 4.99 2.96 -13.67
C ALA A 27 5.47 3.10 -12.22
N ARG A 28 6.79 3.19 -12.01
CA ARG A 28 7.39 3.41 -10.70
C ARG A 28 6.83 4.63 -9.99
N SER A 29 6.84 5.81 -10.65
CA SER A 29 6.30 7.04 -10.06
C SER A 29 4.81 6.88 -9.72
N THR A 30 4.03 6.32 -10.64
CA THR A 30 2.58 6.08 -10.49
C THR A 30 2.28 5.21 -9.26
N ILE A 31 2.97 4.08 -9.11
CA ILE A 31 2.80 3.15 -7.98
C ILE A 31 3.15 3.83 -6.66
N LYS A 32 4.25 4.58 -6.62
CA LYS A 32 4.68 5.31 -5.41
C LYS A 32 3.66 6.37 -5.01
N GLN A 33 3.18 7.16 -5.97
CA GLN A 33 2.17 8.20 -5.73
C GLN A 33 0.87 7.59 -5.21
N TYR A 34 0.39 6.51 -5.85
CA TYR A 34 -0.78 5.78 -5.40
C TYR A 34 -0.63 5.31 -3.94
N ALA A 35 0.49 4.64 -3.61
CA ALA A 35 0.73 4.14 -2.26
C ALA A 35 0.79 5.28 -1.22
N GLN A 36 1.47 6.39 -1.53
CA GLN A 36 1.53 7.55 -0.65
C GLN A 36 0.16 8.18 -0.43
N ASN A 37 -0.63 8.33 -1.50
CA ASN A 37 -1.96 8.94 -1.43
C ASN A 37 -2.92 8.09 -0.60
N GLU A 38 -2.91 6.76 -0.77
CA GLU A 38 -3.75 5.87 0.04
C GLU A 38 -3.41 5.94 1.53
N TYR A 39 -2.13 6.01 1.90
CA TYR A 39 -1.73 6.14 3.30
C TYR A 39 -2.08 7.52 3.86
N ARG A 40 -1.83 8.59 3.11
CA ARG A 40 -2.19 9.98 3.51
C ARG A 40 -3.70 10.14 3.69
N LYS A 41 -4.51 9.59 2.79
CA LYS A 41 -5.98 9.59 2.87
C LYS A 41 -6.50 8.97 4.18
N ASN A 42 -5.80 7.97 4.68
CA ASN A 42 -6.22 7.20 5.86
C ASN A 42 -5.41 7.53 7.14
N GLN A 43 -4.52 8.53 7.12
CA GLN A 43 -3.61 8.84 8.24
C GLN A 43 -4.34 9.30 9.51
N ASN A 44 -5.53 9.90 9.35
CA ASN A 44 -6.32 10.48 10.43
C ASN A 44 -7.32 9.50 11.05
N ILE A 45 -7.29 8.22 10.65
CA ILE A 45 -8.18 7.22 11.25
C ILE A 45 -7.80 7.04 12.73
N PRO A 46 -8.74 7.24 13.67
CA PRO A 46 -8.46 7.05 15.09
C PRO A 46 -8.00 5.60 15.37
N LYS A 47 -6.95 5.43 16.17
CA LYS A 47 -6.39 4.10 16.53
C LYS A 47 -7.42 3.12 17.10
N LYS A 48 -8.49 3.64 17.72
CA LYS A 48 -9.62 2.85 18.26
C LYS A 48 -10.47 2.17 17.17
N LYS A 49 -10.44 2.66 15.92
CA LYS A 49 -11.14 2.05 14.78
C LYS A 49 -10.28 0.96 14.16
N PHE A 50 -9.83 0.00 14.97
CA PHE A 50 -8.92 -1.05 14.56
C PHE A 50 -9.47 -1.85 13.37
N ASP A 51 -10.72 -2.27 13.42
CA ASP A 51 -11.38 -3.05 12.36
C ASP A 51 -11.33 -2.35 11.01
N ARG A 52 -11.48 -1.01 11.00
CA ARG A 52 -11.39 -0.22 9.77
C ARG A 52 -9.97 -0.21 9.21
N ILE A 53 -8.96 -0.06 10.08
CA ILE A 53 -7.55 -0.08 9.67
C ILE A 53 -7.20 -1.48 9.15
N GLU A 54 -7.63 -2.53 9.82
CA GLU A 54 -7.42 -3.91 9.40
C GLU A 54 -8.07 -4.22 8.05
N PHE A 55 -9.32 -3.80 7.86
CA PHE A 55 -10.03 -3.96 6.60
C PHE A 55 -9.29 -3.29 5.44
N LEU A 56 -8.85 -2.03 5.61
CA LEU A 56 -8.07 -1.31 4.61
C LEU A 56 -6.72 -1.99 4.33
N PHE A 57 -6.06 -2.49 5.38
CA PHE A 57 -4.80 -3.20 5.25
C PHE A 57 -4.94 -4.50 4.45
N ARG A 58 -5.97 -5.30 4.73
CA ARG A 58 -6.29 -6.53 3.99
C ARG A 58 -6.63 -6.23 2.53
N GLN A 59 -7.43 -5.20 2.28
CA GLN A 59 -7.71 -4.76 0.90
C GLN A 59 -6.44 -4.35 0.15
N GLY A 60 -5.57 -3.57 0.80
CA GLY A 60 -4.30 -3.15 0.20
C GLY A 60 -3.41 -4.34 -0.15
N LYS A 61 -3.28 -5.31 0.75
CA LYS A 61 -2.54 -6.56 0.50
C LYS A 61 -3.11 -7.34 -0.69
N ASN A 62 -4.42 -7.53 -0.74
CA ASN A 62 -5.07 -8.24 -1.84
C ASN A 62 -4.80 -7.54 -3.19
N LYS A 63 -4.93 -6.21 -3.25
CA LYS A 63 -4.61 -5.45 -4.47
C LYS A 63 -3.14 -5.62 -4.87
N TYR A 64 -2.22 -5.57 -3.90
CA TYR A 64 -0.80 -5.72 -4.16
C TYR A 64 -0.44 -7.10 -4.72
N GLU A 65 -0.98 -8.18 -4.15
CA GLU A 65 -0.76 -9.53 -4.68
C GLU A 65 -1.32 -9.67 -6.11
N ILE A 66 -2.53 -9.16 -6.37
CA ILE A 66 -3.12 -9.15 -7.71
C ILE A 66 -2.21 -8.41 -8.71
N TRP A 67 -1.71 -7.23 -8.35
CA TRP A 67 -0.82 -6.46 -9.24
C TRP A 67 0.52 -7.15 -9.51
N LYS A 68 1.05 -7.83 -8.48
CA LYS A 68 2.30 -8.58 -8.58
C LYS A 68 2.13 -9.81 -9.48
N ASP A 69 1.04 -10.56 -9.31
CA ASP A 69 0.75 -11.77 -10.07
C ASP A 69 0.37 -11.47 -11.52
N ALA A 70 -0.46 -10.45 -11.74
CA ALA A 70 -0.91 -10.07 -13.07
C ALA A 70 0.15 -9.31 -13.91
N LYS A 71 1.40 -9.20 -13.43
CA LYS A 71 2.50 -8.43 -14.05
C LYS A 71 2.04 -7.05 -14.55
N ILE A 72 1.15 -6.39 -13.80
CA ILE A 72 0.57 -5.12 -14.24
C ILE A 72 1.67 -4.06 -14.21
N ASP A 73 2.01 -3.54 -15.37
CA ASP A 73 2.99 -2.45 -15.53
C ASP A 73 2.32 -1.07 -15.57
N GLN A 74 0.98 -1.00 -15.60
CA GLN A 74 0.24 0.25 -15.57
C GLN A 74 -0.92 0.19 -14.57
N ILE A 75 -0.77 0.90 -13.45
CA ILE A 75 -1.86 1.14 -12.50
C ILE A 75 -2.58 2.41 -12.95
N GLN A 76 -3.86 2.30 -13.32
CA GLN A 76 -4.66 3.49 -13.57
C GLN A 76 -5.04 4.14 -12.23
N ILE A 77 -4.55 5.35 -12.01
CA ILE A 77 -5.03 6.23 -10.95
C ILE A 77 -6.32 6.87 -11.49
N LYS A 78 -7.47 6.45 -10.98
CA LYS A 78 -8.76 7.09 -11.24
C LYS A 78 -8.96 8.27 -10.31
#